data_AF-A0A967EUE1-F1
#
_entry.id   AF-A0A967EUE1-F1
#
_cell.length_a   1.000
_cell.length_b   1.000
_cell.length_c   1.000
_cell.angle_alpha   90.00
_cell.angle_beta   90.00
_cell.angle_gamma   90.00
#
_symmetry.space_group_name_H-M   'P 1'
#
loop_
_entity.id
_entity.type
_entity.pdbx_description
1 polymer ?
#
loop_
_entity_poly.entity_id
_entity_poly.type
_entity_poly.pdbx_seq_one_letter_code
_entity_poly.pdbx_strand_id
1 'polypeptide(L)'
;MEKFLKYKIDYFLIFFFAFLFFLFLQSAPVFPDPDGFYHAKMAEIMSKQGIVQNFPYLQFTTLKDSYIDQHFLYHLFLIPSIFFPNQLIGIKFLQTLINAIFVLIFYWLLKKEKIKAPLLWVMILITSSPFIFRISLIKANSLSLIFLFLGLYFIFNKKYLPLFILSYFYVLAYGGWPLIIIVAF
;
A
#
# COMPACT_ATOMS: atom_id res chain seq x y z
N MET A 1 -20.81 -13.35 20.56
CA MET A 1 -19.44 -13.20 20.01
C MET A 1 -19.05 -14.34 19.08
N GLU A 2 -19.35 -15.61 19.42
CA GLU A 2 -19.04 -16.78 18.57
C GLU A 2 -19.72 -16.77 17.17
N LYS A 3 -20.94 -16.25 17.04
CA LYS A 3 -21.61 -16.13 15.72
C LYS A 3 -20.93 -15.14 14.76
N PHE A 4 -20.29 -14.07 15.27
CA PHE A 4 -19.57 -13.07 14.45
C PHE A 4 -18.30 -13.66 13.82
N LEU A 5 -17.66 -14.59 14.52
CA LEU A 5 -16.46 -15.29 14.06
C LEU A 5 -16.75 -16.32 12.96
N LYS A 6 -17.95 -16.91 12.95
CA LYS A 6 -18.35 -17.96 11.99
C LYS A 6 -18.39 -17.47 10.53
N TYR A 7 -18.80 -16.22 10.32
CA TYR A 7 -19.00 -15.65 8.98
C TYR A 7 -17.89 -14.67 8.55
N LYS A 8 -16.82 -14.52 9.33
CA LYS A 8 -15.74 -13.55 9.03
C LYS A 8 -16.23 -12.10 8.85
N ILE A 9 -17.37 -11.76 9.47
CA ILE A 9 -18.01 -10.43 9.39
C ILE A 9 -17.06 -9.34 9.90
N ASP A 10 -16.23 -9.69 10.88
CA ASP A 10 -15.23 -8.78 11.44
C ASP A 10 -14.24 -8.27 10.39
N TYR A 11 -13.79 -9.11 9.44
CA TYR A 11 -12.93 -8.67 8.34
C TYR A 11 -13.64 -7.64 7.44
N PHE A 12 -14.90 -7.89 7.10
CA PHE A 12 -15.69 -6.95 6.31
C PHE A 12 -15.87 -5.62 7.05
N LEU A 13 -16.21 -5.66 8.33
CA LEU A 13 -16.37 -4.45 9.15
C LEU A 13 -15.06 -3.67 9.25
N ILE A 14 -13.94 -4.35 9.51
CA ILE A 14 -12.62 -3.69 9.58
C ILE A 14 -12.27 -3.02 8.26
N PHE A 15 -12.44 -3.72 7.14
CA PHE A 15 -12.20 -3.13 5.82
C PHE A 15 -13.13 -1.94 5.56
N PHE A 16 -14.44 -2.09 5.83
CA PHE A 16 -15.44 -1.07 5.57
C PHE A 16 -15.19 0.20 6.40
N PHE A 17 -14.95 0.06 7.71
CA PHE A 17 -14.63 1.20 8.58
C PHE A 17 -13.30 1.86 8.21
N ALA A 18 -12.26 1.08 7.91
CA ALA A 18 -10.99 1.63 7.45
C ALA A 18 -11.16 2.40 6.13
N PHE A 19 -11.92 1.83 5.18
CA PHE A 19 -12.22 2.48 3.91
C PHE A 19 -12.94 3.81 4.11
N LEU A 20 -14.01 3.85 4.92
CA LEU A 20 -14.73 5.09 5.21
C LEU A 20 -13.83 6.13 5.91
N PHE A 21 -12.99 5.68 6.85
CA PHE A 21 -12.04 6.56 7.55
C PHE A 21 -11.03 7.19 6.58
N PHE A 22 -10.38 6.41 5.73
CA PHE A 22 -9.44 6.96 4.75
C PHE A 22 -10.14 7.76 3.65
N LEU A 23 -11.37 7.39 3.27
CA LEU A 23 -12.16 8.17 2.32
C LEU A 23 -12.46 9.56 2.87
N PHE A 24 -12.80 9.65 4.16
CA PHE A 24 -12.96 10.92 4.86
C PHE A 24 -11.65 11.73 4.85
N LEU A 25 -10.51 11.12 5.19
CA LEU A 25 -9.23 11.82 5.16
C LEU A 25 -8.84 12.33 3.75
N GLN A 26 -9.12 11.53 2.71
CA GLN A 26 -8.82 11.89 1.33
C GLN A 26 -9.81 12.90 0.72
N SER A 27 -10.92 13.19 1.40
CA SER A 27 -11.92 14.16 0.92
C SER A 27 -11.40 15.59 0.86
N ALA A 28 -10.30 15.90 1.56
CA ALA A 28 -9.64 17.19 1.46
C ALA A 28 -9.34 17.53 -0.01
N PRO A 29 -9.50 18.79 -0.47
CA PRO A 29 -9.35 19.12 -1.89
C PRO A 29 -7.89 19.17 -2.36
N VAL A 30 -6.93 19.15 -1.43
CA VAL A 30 -5.49 19.28 -1.70
C VAL A 30 -4.74 17.97 -1.48
N PHE A 31 -3.50 17.88 -1.96
CA PHE A 31 -2.56 16.86 -1.49
C PHE A 31 -1.72 17.41 -0.35
N PRO A 32 -1.43 16.60 0.67
CA PRO A 32 -0.52 16.99 1.76
C PRO A 32 0.94 17.11 1.31
N ASP A 33 1.30 16.53 0.15
CA ASP A 33 2.64 16.56 -0.41
C ASP A 33 2.60 16.49 -1.95
N PRO A 34 3.65 16.92 -2.67
CA PRO A 34 3.63 17.03 -4.13
C PRO A 34 3.76 15.68 -4.85
N ASP A 35 4.23 14.61 -4.19
CA ASP A 35 4.51 13.34 -4.86
C ASP A 35 3.24 12.69 -5.42
N GLY A 36 2.06 13.01 -4.86
CA GLY A 36 0.78 12.56 -5.42
C GLY A 36 0.58 12.97 -6.89
N PHE A 37 1.07 14.15 -7.29
CA PHE A 37 1.05 14.58 -8.69
C PHE A 37 2.01 13.76 -9.55
N TYR A 38 3.18 13.42 -9.02
CA TYR A 38 4.13 12.54 -9.69
C TYR A 38 3.52 11.16 -9.95
N HIS A 39 2.91 10.54 -8.94
CA HIS A 39 2.29 9.22 -9.07
C HIS A 39 1.08 9.22 -10.03
N ALA A 40 0.26 10.28 -10.02
CA ALA A 40 -0.77 10.46 -11.05
C ALA A 40 -0.16 10.54 -12.45
N LYS A 41 0.87 11.37 -12.63
CA LYS A 41 1.49 11.54 -13.95
C LYS A 41 2.14 10.25 -14.43
N MET A 42 2.79 9.51 -13.56
CA MET A 42 3.39 8.21 -13.88
C MET A 42 2.33 7.19 -14.33
N ALA A 43 1.19 7.11 -13.63
CA ALA A 43 0.08 6.25 -14.05
C ALA A 43 -0.43 6.60 -15.46
N GLU A 44 -0.52 7.90 -15.79
CA GLU A 44 -0.93 8.37 -17.12
C GLU A 44 0.12 8.06 -18.21
N ILE A 45 1.42 8.21 -17.91
CA ILE A 45 2.50 7.88 -18.85
C ILE A 45 2.51 6.37 -19.10
N MET A 46 2.47 5.57 -18.03
CA MET A 46 2.49 4.10 -18.11
C MET A 46 1.28 3.54 -18.84
N SER A 47 0.10 4.15 -18.71
CA SER A 47 -1.08 3.70 -19.45
C SER A 47 -0.95 3.88 -20.97
N LYS A 48 -0.11 4.82 -21.41
CA LYS A 48 0.12 5.14 -22.83
C LYS A 48 1.34 4.43 -23.41
N GLN A 49 2.38 4.26 -22.61
CA GLN A 49 3.71 3.85 -23.08
C GLN A 49 4.18 2.50 -22.50
N GLY A 50 3.45 1.92 -21.54
CA GLY A 50 3.88 0.72 -20.83
C GLY A 50 5.02 1.01 -19.86
N ILE A 51 6.06 0.17 -19.89
CA ILE A 51 7.20 0.28 -18.97
C ILE A 51 8.03 1.53 -19.32
N VAL A 52 8.14 2.46 -18.39
CA VAL A 52 8.92 3.70 -18.56
C VAL A 52 10.40 3.40 -18.33
N GLN A 53 11.21 3.57 -19.38
CA GLN A 53 12.66 3.35 -19.32
C GLN A 53 13.47 4.65 -19.31
N ASN A 54 12.87 5.77 -19.71
CA ASN A 54 13.52 7.07 -19.79
C ASN A 54 12.71 8.10 -19.02
N PHE A 55 13.34 8.82 -18.10
CA PHE A 55 12.67 9.85 -17.30
C PHE A 55 13.55 11.11 -17.16
N PRO A 56 13.42 12.08 -18.08
CA PRO A 56 14.35 13.22 -18.20
C PRO A 56 14.23 14.26 -17.07
N TYR A 57 13.24 14.11 -16.19
CA TYR A 57 12.96 15.07 -15.12
C TYR A 57 13.87 14.91 -13.89
N LEU A 58 14.73 13.89 -13.86
CA LEU A 58 15.65 13.58 -12.75
C LEU A 58 17.11 13.96 -13.06
N GLN A 59 17.31 15.07 -13.76
CA GLN A 59 18.59 15.52 -14.35
C GLN A 59 19.80 15.61 -13.40
N PHE A 60 19.55 15.78 -12.09
CA PHE A 60 20.60 15.91 -11.06
C PHE A 60 20.80 14.62 -10.25
N THR A 61 20.37 13.47 -10.78
CA THR A 61 20.48 12.17 -10.10
C THR A 61 21.04 11.12 -11.06
N THR A 62 21.50 10.00 -10.52
CA THR A 62 21.89 8.81 -11.30
C THR A 62 20.73 8.22 -12.11
N LEU A 63 19.48 8.53 -11.73
CA LEU A 63 18.28 8.08 -12.44
C LEU A 63 18.06 8.83 -13.78
N LYS A 64 18.82 9.88 -14.07
CA LYS A 64 18.82 10.51 -15.40
C LYS A 64 19.30 9.54 -16.48
N ASP A 65 20.42 8.88 -16.22
CA ASP A 65 21.11 8.02 -17.19
C ASP A 65 20.69 6.55 -17.06
N SER A 66 20.18 6.15 -15.89
CA SER A 66 19.72 4.79 -15.62
C SER A 66 18.44 4.82 -14.79
N TYR A 67 17.35 5.25 -15.44
CA TYR A 67 16.06 5.32 -14.79
C TYR A 67 15.54 3.92 -14.46
N ILE A 68 15.05 3.77 -13.23
CA ILE A 68 14.23 2.63 -12.82
C ILE A 68 13.03 3.14 -12.04
N ASP A 69 11.86 2.59 -12.36
CA ASP A 69 10.65 2.89 -11.63
C ASP A 69 10.62 2.07 -10.32
N GLN A 70 11.07 2.72 -9.23
CA GLN A 70 11.08 2.12 -7.90
C GLN A 70 9.67 1.85 -7.33
N HIS A 71 8.63 2.34 -8.00
CA HIS A 71 7.22 2.21 -7.63
C HIS A 71 6.40 1.52 -8.73
N PHE A 72 7.03 0.69 -9.56
CA PHE A 72 6.41 0.13 -10.77
C PHE A 72 5.04 -0.52 -10.54
N LEU A 73 4.91 -1.47 -9.60
CA LEU A 73 3.60 -2.10 -9.34
C LEU A 73 2.60 -1.13 -8.70
N TYR A 74 3.09 -0.15 -7.93
CA TYR A 74 2.23 0.88 -7.37
C TYR A 74 1.64 1.76 -8.47
N HIS A 75 2.44 2.21 -9.44
CA HIS A 75 1.94 2.94 -10.60
C HIS A 75 1.01 2.09 -11.47
N LEU A 76 1.34 0.81 -11.69
CA LEU A 76 0.48 -0.12 -12.41
C LEU A 76 -0.90 -0.23 -11.75
N PHE A 77 -0.93 -0.33 -10.42
CA PHE A 77 -2.17 -0.33 -9.64
C PHE A 77 -2.93 1.01 -9.75
N LEU A 78 -2.24 2.13 -9.93
CA LEU A 78 -2.84 3.45 -10.07
C LEU A 78 -3.37 3.75 -11.48
N ILE A 79 -3.03 2.97 -12.51
CA ILE A 79 -3.50 3.17 -13.90
C ILE A 79 -5.02 3.37 -14.00
N PRO A 80 -5.88 2.60 -13.31
CA PRO A 80 -7.33 2.78 -13.40
C PRO A 80 -7.82 4.19 -12.98
N SER A 81 -7.01 4.99 -12.28
CA SER A 81 -7.35 6.37 -11.94
C SER A 81 -7.61 7.26 -13.16
N ILE A 82 -7.03 6.94 -14.32
CA ILE A 82 -7.21 7.72 -15.56
C ILE A 82 -8.64 7.69 -16.09
N PHE A 83 -9.43 6.68 -15.69
CA PHE A 83 -10.82 6.52 -16.12
C PHE A 83 -11.80 7.33 -15.27
N PHE A 84 -11.33 7.96 -14.18
CA PHE A 84 -12.14 8.89 -13.40
C PHE A 84 -12.26 10.23 -14.15
N PRO A 85 -13.39 10.95 -14.01
CA PRO A 85 -13.54 12.29 -14.60
C PRO A 85 -12.45 13.27 -14.15
N ASN A 86 -11.95 13.08 -12.92
CA ASN A 86 -10.78 13.77 -12.41
C ASN A 86 -9.79 12.71 -11.89
N GLN A 87 -8.65 12.59 -12.58
CA GLN A 87 -7.61 11.62 -12.23
C GLN A 87 -7.10 11.79 -10.79
N LEU A 88 -7.03 13.02 -10.28
CA LEU A 88 -6.57 13.30 -8.92
C LEU A 88 -7.54 12.73 -7.87
N ILE A 89 -8.84 12.70 -8.17
CA ILE A 89 -9.83 12.02 -7.34
C ILE A 89 -9.65 10.50 -7.46
N GLY A 90 -9.39 9.99 -8.66
CA GLY A 90 -9.13 8.57 -8.91
C GLY A 90 -7.95 8.03 -8.10
N ILE A 91 -6.81 8.73 -8.08
CA ILE A 91 -5.64 8.27 -7.30
C ILE A 91 -5.90 8.32 -5.78
N LYS A 92 -6.67 9.30 -5.29
CA LYS A 92 -7.09 9.37 -3.87
C LYS A 92 -7.97 8.17 -3.50
N PHE A 93 -8.90 7.82 -4.38
CA PHE A 93 -9.77 6.66 -4.20
C PHE A 93 -8.96 5.35 -4.18
N LEU A 94 -8.03 5.17 -5.12
CA LEU A 94 -7.18 3.99 -5.16
C LEU A 94 -6.23 3.90 -3.95
N GLN A 95 -5.66 5.02 -3.50
CA GLN A 95 -4.86 5.06 -2.27
C GLN A 95 -5.71 4.69 -1.04
N THR A 96 -6.96 5.18 -0.96
CA THR A 96 -7.91 4.81 0.10
C THR A 96 -8.12 3.30 0.14
N LEU A 97 -8.27 2.67 -1.02
CA LEU A 97 -8.41 1.22 -1.12
C LEU A 97 -7.18 0.47 -0.61
N ILE A 98 -5.97 0.88 -1.01
CA ILE A 98 -4.72 0.28 -0.50
C ILE A 98 -4.64 0.43 1.03
N ASN A 99 -4.95 1.61 1.57
CA ASN A 99 -4.88 1.86 3.01
C ASN A 99 -5.89 0.99 3.80
N ALA A 100 -7.10 0.79 3.27
CA ALA A 100 -8.09 -0.09 3.86
C ALA A 100 -7.65 -1.56 3.81
N ILE A 101 -7.08 -2.01 2.68
CA ILE A 101 -6.50 -3.35 2.55
C ILE A 101 -5.35 -3.54 3.53
N PHE A 102 -4.49 -2.53 3.70
CA PHE A 102 -3.40 -2.55 4.65
C PHE A 102 -3.88 -2.79 6.09
N VAL A 103 -4.87 -2.01 6.56
CA VAL A 103 -5.46 -2.20 7.90
C VAL A 103 -6.08 -3.59 8.05
N LEU A 104 -6.75 -4.08 7.01
CA LEU A 104 -7.31 -5.43 6.98
C LEU A 104 -6.22 -6.52 7.11
N ILE A 105 -5.12 -6.39 6.36
CA ILE A 105 -3.98 -7.31 6.40
C ILE A 105 -3.29 -7.29 7.77
N PHE A 106 -3.14 -6.10 8.37
CA PHE A 106 -2.63 -5.99 9.73
C PHE A 106 -3.52 -6.72 10.74
N TYR A 107 -4.83 -6.46 10.71
CA TYR A 107 -5.79 -7.16 11.57
C TYR A 107 -5.78 -8.68 11.34
N TRP A 108 -5.71 -9.11 10.08
CA TRP A 108 -5.60 -10.51 9.70
C TRP A 108 -4.34 -11.16 10.26
N LEU A 109 -3.19 -10.50 10.15
CA LEU A 109 -1.92 -10.98 10.68
C LEU A 109 -2.01 -11.20 12.19
N LEU A 110 -2.52 -10.20 12.93
CA LEU A 110 -2.70 -10.30 14.38
C LEU A 110 -3.56 -11.51 14.76
N LYS A 111 -4.65 -11.77 14.03
CA LYS A 111 -5.50 -12.94 14.26
C LYS A 111 -4.80 -14.26 13.92
N LYS A 112 -4.02 -14.28 12.83
CA LYS A 112 -3.29 -15.49 12.41
C LYS A 112 -2.21 -15.88 13.41
N GLU A 113 -1.50 -14.90 13.94
CA GLU A 113 -0.48 -15.08 14.97
C GLU A 113 -1.08 -15.15 16.39
N LYS A 114 -2.41 -15.23 16.51
CA LYS A 114 -3.15 -15.39 17.78
C LYS A 114 -2.82 -14.30 18.82
N ILE A 115 -2.52 -13.10 18.36
CA ILE A 115 -2.26 -11.95 19.23
C ILE A 115 -3.53 -11.59 20.00
N LYS A 116 -3.39 -11.35 21.30
CA LYS A 116 -4.51 -10.95 22.17
C LYS A 116 -5.00 -9.55 21.79
N ALA A 117 -6.32 -9.37 21.81
CA ALA A 117 -7.00 -8.10 21.52
C ALA A 117 -6.58 -7.44 20.18
N PRO A 118 -6.74 -8.12 19.03
CA PRO A 118 -6.30 -7.60 17.73
C PRO A 118 -6.96 -6.25 17.37
N LEU A 119 -8.19 -6.01 17.81
CA LEU A 119 -8.89 -4.73 17.61
C LEU A 119 -8.21 -3.56 18.33
N LEU A 120 -7.66 -3.78 19.53
CA LEU A 120 -6.96 -2.73 20.28
C LEU A 120 -5.72 -2.25 19.51
N TRP A 121 -4.96 -3.19 18.94
CA TRP A 121 -3.78 -2.86 18.15
C TRP A 121 -4.13 -2.12 16.86
N VAL A 122 -5.21 -2.50 16.18
CA VAL A 122 -5.73 -1.75 15.03
C VAL A 122 -6.13 -0.34 15.45
N MET A 123 -6.83 -0.17 16.58
CA MET A 123 -7.20 1.14 17.12
C MET A 123 -5.97 2.02 17.40
N ILE A 124 -4.95 1.49 18.07
CA ILE A 124 -3.69 2.20 18.33
C ILE A 124 -3.04 2.65 17.02
N LEU A 125 -2.99 1.76 16.03
CA LEU A 125 -2.38 2.04 14.73
C LEU A 125 -3.14 3.16 13.99
N ILE A 126 -4.47 3.12 13.96
CA ILE A 126 -5.27 4.13 13.23
C ILE A 126 -5.44 5.45 14.00
N THR A 127 -5.10 5.50 15.29
CA THR A 127 -5.14 6.73 16.09
C THR A 127 -3.78 7.41 16.21
N SER A 128 -2.71 6.75 15.76
CA SER A 128 -1.37 7.33 15.70
C SER A 128 -1.27 8.37 14.57
N SER A 129 -1.30 9.65 14.92
CA SER A 129 -1.28 10.77 13.96
C SER A 129 -0.09 10.72 12.98
N PRO A 130 1.19 10.53 13.42
CA PRO A 130 2.31 10.48 12.49
C PRO A 130 2.22 9.30 11.51
N PHE A 131 1.72 8.16 11.99
CA PHE A 131 1.55 6.97 11.17
C PHE A 131 0.47 7.18 10.12
N ILE A 132 -0.73 7.63 10.53
CA ILE A 132 -1.85 7.93 9.63
C ILE A 132 -1.48 8.96 8.58
N PHE A 133 -0.75 10.01 8.96
CA PHE A 133 -0.27 11.00 8.00
C PHE A 133 0.58 10.34 6.91
N ARG A 134 1.55 9.49 7.28
CA ARG A 134 2.48 8.84 6.34
C ARG A 134 1.81 7.85 5.40
N ILE A 135 0.84 7.08 5.88
CA ILE A 135 0.11 6.11 5.02
C ILE A 135 -0.99 6.77 4.18
N SER A 136 -1.48 7.94 4.60
CA SER A 136 -2.45 8.74 3.82
C SER A 136 -1.80 9.50 2.66
N LEU A 137 -0.47 9.62 2.61
CA LEU A 137 0.21 10.15 1.43
C LEU A 137 -0.06 9.22 0.23
N ILE A 138 -0.18 9.78 -0.97
CA ILE A 138 -0.32 9.00 -2.19
C ILE A 138 1.07 8.49 -2.55
N LYS A 139 1.49 7.44 -1.83
CA LYS A 139 2.81 6.80 -1.92
C LYS A 139 2.65 5.31 -1.73
N ALA A 140 3.67 4.56 -2.13
CA ALA A 140 3.72 3.11 -1.99
C ALA A 140 3.86 2.59 -0.54
N ASN A 141 3.90 3.46 0.48
CA ASN A 141 4.11 3.08 1.89
C ASN A 141 3.15 1.97 2.36
N SER A 142 1.84 2.16 2.16
CA SER A 142 0.82 1.19 2.57
C SER A 142 0.92 -0.12 1.80
N LEU A 143 1.26 -0.05 0.51
CA LEU A 143 1.52 -1.23 -0.32
C LEU A 143 2.73 -2.01 0.21
N SER A 144 3.84 -1.32 0.48
CA SER A 144 5.04 -1.90 1.07
C SER A 144 4.75 -2.59 2.40
N LEU A 145 3.94 -1.99 3.27
CA LEU A 145 3.56 -2.63 4.53
C LEU A 145 2.66 -3.87 4.34
N ILE A 146 1.79 -3.90 3.33
CA ILE A 146 1.04 -5.12 2.96
C ILE A 146 2.02 -6.24 2.60
N PHE A 147 3.00 -5.97 1.74
CA PHE A 147 4.04 -6.93 1.38
C PHE A 147 4.83 -7.39 2.61
N LEU A 148 5.25 -6.47 3.47
CA LEU A 148 6.01 -6.80 4.68
C LEU A 148 5.22 -7.69 5.64
N PHE A 149 3.94 -7.39 5.89
CA PHE A 149 3.10 -8.15 6.83
C PHE A 149 2.72 -9.53 6.30
N LEU A 150 2.46 -9.66 5.00
CA LEU A 150 2.32 -10.97 4.36
C LEU A 150 3.64 -11.76 4.42
N GLY A 151 4.77 -11.08 4.23
CA GLY A 151 6.11 -11.65 4.31
C GLY A 151 6.40 -12.21 5.71
N LEU A 152 6.15 -11.43 6.76
CA LEU A 152 6.26 -11.85 8.15
C LEU A 152 5.45 -13.12 8.44
N TYR A 153 4.19 -13.16 8.00
CA TYR A 153 3.37 -14.36 8.14
C TYR A 153 4.01 -15.57 7.46
N PHE A 154 4.49 -15.42 6.22
CA PHE A 154 5.14 -16.53 5.51
C PHE A 154 6.46 -16.96 6.17
N ILE A 155 7.25 -16.03 6.70
CA ILE A 155 8.47 -16.31 7.45
C ILE A 155 8.15 -17.10 8.72
N PHE A 156 7.25 -16.60 9.57
CA PHE A 156 6.86 -17.26 10.83
C PHE A 156 6.30 -18.66 10.61
N ASN A 157 5.59 -18.86 9.50
CA ASN A 157 4.97 -20.14 9.15
C ASN A 157 5.84 -20.99 8.19
N LYS A 158 7.09 -20.61 7.92
CA LYS A 158 8.04 -21.33 7.04
C LYS A 158 7.50 -21.65 5.64
N LYS A 159 6.71 -20.73 5.06
CA LYS A 159 6.10 -20.86 3.73
C LYS A 159 6.99 -20.25 2.65
N TYR A 160 8.03 -20.98 2.26
CA TYR A 160 9.07 -20.48 1.37
C TYR A 160 8.60 -20.14 -0.05
N LEU A 161 7.74 -20.96 -0.67
CA LEU A 161 7.29 -20.69 -2.04
C LEU A 161 6.41 -19.41 -2.13
N PRO A 162 5.38 -19.22 -1.28
CA PRO A 162 4.66 -17.95 -1.22
C PRO A 162 5.56 -16.76 -0.87
N LEU A 163 6.54 -16.94 0.03
CA LEU A 163 7.50 -15.90 0.37
C LEU A 163 8.36 -15.49 -0.82
N PHE A 164 8.84 -16.45 -1.62
CA PHE A 164 9.61 -16.20 -2.83
C PHE A 164 8.82 -15.37 -3.85
N ILE A 165 7.58 -15.79 -4.14
CA ILE A 165 6.69 -15.10 -5.07
C ILE A 165 6.41 -13.67 -4.56
N LEU A 166 6.07 -13.54 -3.28
CA LEU A 166 5.83 -12.24 -2.65
C LEU A 166 7.06 -11.32 -2.73
N SER A 167 8.25 -11.85 -2.48
CA SER A 167 9.51 -11.10 -2.51
C SER A 167 9.83 -10.59 -3.92
N TYR A 168 9.60 -11.42 -4.94
CA TYR A 168 9.76 -11.02 -6.35
C TYR A 168 8.90 -9.79 -6.69
N PHE A 169 7.62 -9.83 -6.31
CA PHE A 169 6.73 -8.68 -6.54
C PHE A 169 7.06 -7.50 -5.61
N TYR A 170 7.60 -7.72 -4.42
CA TYR A 170 7.94 -6.64 -3.50
C TYR A 170 9.03 -5.73 -4.07
N VAL A 171 10.05 -6.31 -4.72
CA VAL A 171 11.10 -5.56 -5.43
C VAL A 171 10.51 -4.62 -6.48
N LEU A 172 9.45 -5.05 -7.17
CA LEU A 172 8.76 -4.25 -8.19
C LEU A 172 7.77 -3.23 -7.59
N ALA A 173 7.37 -3.40 -6.33
CA ALA A 173 6.41 -2.53 -5.66
C ALA A 173 7.07 -1.32 -4.99
N TYR A 174 8.22 -1.50 -4.34
CA TYR A 174 8.83 -0.45 -3.54
C TYR A 174 10.33 -0.67 -3.28
N GLY A 175 11.09 0.43 -3.24
CA GLY A 175 12.53 0.43 -2.90
C GLY A 175 12.86 -0.07 -1.49
N GLY A 176 11.89 -0.15 -0.58
CA GLY A 176 12.03 -0.71 0.77
C GLY A 176 12.04 -2.24 0.84
N TRP A 177 12.10 -2.94 -0.31
CA TRP A 177 12.14 -4.40 -0.36
C TRP A 177 13.22 -5.07 0.51
N PRO A 178 14.43 -4.50 0.78
CA PRO A 178 15.42 -5.15 1.64
C PRO A 178 14.93 -5.40 3.07
N LEU A 179 13.88 -4.69 3.52
CA LEU A 179 13.26 -4.93 4.83
C LEU A 179 12.78 -6.38 5.00
N ILE A 180 12.39 -7.08 3.92
CA ILE A 180 11.94 -8.48 4.03
C ILE A 180 13.09 -9.42 4.41
N ILE A 181 14.32 -9.06 4.04
CA ILE A 181 15.53 -9.80 4.42
C ILE A 181 15.86 -9.51 5.88
N ILE A 182 15.82 -8.24 6.28
CA ILE A 182 16.13 -7.82 7.66
C ILE A 182 15.22 -8.52 8.66
N VAL A 183 13.91 -8.62 8.40
CA VAL A 183 12.97 -9.28 9.31
C VAL A 183 13.03 -10.82 9.28
N ALA A 184 13.83 -11.40 8.38
CA ALA A 184 14.03 -12.84 8.31
C ALA A 184 15.20 -13.32 9.22
N PHE A 185 16.03 -12.38 9.69
CA PHE A 185 17.10 -12.62 10.67
C PHE A 185 16.62 -12.30 12.08
#